data_AF-A0A948S9I7-F1
#
_entry.id   AF-A0A948S9I7-F1
#
_cell.length_a   1.000
_cell.length_b   1.000
_cell.length_c   1.000
_cell.angle_alpha   90.00
_cell.angle_beta   90.00
_cell.angle_gamma   90.00
#
_symmetry.space_group_name_H-M   'P 1'
#
loop_
_entity.id
_entity.type
_entity.pdbx_description
1 polymer ?
#
loop_
_entity_poly.entity_id
_entity_poly.type
_entity_poly.pdbx_seq_one_letter_code
_entity_poly.pdbx_strand_id
1 'polypeptide(L)'
;SPDELRKTFLAKERLVRLLYRAVQPDPAVIEFAPRVYLLATLADTIREKTGETEQPDISPIMERVRTLLDESIAAEGFTIQEGTKGARHGVIDLTKIDFEKLASKFKQSRQKNLDIERLKVAIRGMLERMVRLNRTRADFQQRFEELIASYNAGSRNIDELFEELVKLSKDLTKEETRHVRENLHPEELTIFDILTRPAPELSDKERDEVKKVARELLLKVKKLLNLDWRQTASGRANVKIAIEEALDSGLPRAYDKPMFQAKVKALFQHIYESGSAA
;
A
#
# COMPACT_ATOMS: atom_id res chain seq x y z
N SER A 1 3.13 43.23 -6.92
CA SER A 1 2.11 43.79 -6.01
C SER A 1 2.47 43.43 -4.57
N PRO A 2 2.26 44.32 -3.57
CA PRO A 2 2.38 44.00 -2.15
C PRO A 2 1.62 42.72 -1.73
N ASP A 3 0.55 42.39 -2.46
CA ASP A 3 -0.27 41.20 -2.19
C ASP A 3 0.43 39.87 -2.54
N GLU A 4 1.21 39.82 -3.61
CA GLU A 4 1.93 38.60 -4.01
C GLU A 4 3.07 38.27 -3.02
N LEU A 5 3.76 39.30 -2.54
CA LEU A 5 4.79 39.14 -1.52
C LEU A 5 4.18 38.65 -0.20
N ARG A 6 3.02 39.21 0.18
CA ARG A 6 2.26 38.80 1.37
C ARG A 6 1.80 37.34 1.28
N LYS A 7 1.14 36.95 0.18
CA LYS A 7 0.69 35.57 -0.05
C LYS A 7 1.86 34.58 -0.03
N THR A 8 2.97 34.94 -0.69
CA THR A 8 4.18 34.12 -0.70
C THR A 8 4.78 33.95 0.70
N PHE A 9 4.81 35.02 1.50
CA PHE A 9 5.27 34.96 2.89
C PHE A 9 4.39 34.02 3.73
N LEU A 10 3.06 34.17 3.67
CA LEU A 10 2.12 33.33 4.42
C LEU A 10 2.21 31.85 4.02
N ALA A 11 2.41 31.55 2.73
CA ALA A 11 2.61 30.18 2.25
C ALA A 11 3.92 29.57 2.78
N LYS A 12 5.02 30.33 2.75
CA LYS A 12 6.33 29.88 3.27
C LYS A 12 6.32 29.70 4.79
N GLU A 13 5.65 30.60 5.51
CA GLU A 13 5.52 30.49 6.95
C GLU A 13 4.72 29.25 7.36
N ARG A 14 3.63 28.93 6.63
CA ARG A 14 2.87 27.70 6.83
C ARG A 14 3.72 26.46 6.57
N LEU A 15 4.56 26.47 5.53
CA LEU A 15 5.52 25.40 5.27
C LEU A 15 6.50 25.23 6.43
N VAL A 16 7.08 26.32 6.93
CA VAL A 16 7.99 26.30 8.07
C VAL A 16 7.29 25.70 9.30
N ARG A 17 6.03 26.07 9.58
CA ARG A 17 5.24 25.45 10.65
C ARG A 17 5.02 23.95 10.46
N LEU A 18 4.74 23.50 9.23
CA LEU A 18 4.54 22.09 8.93
C LEU A 18 5.83 21.29 9.10
N LEU A 19 6.95 21.78 8.55
CA LEU A 19 8.26 21.14 8.70
C LEU A 19 8.69 21.12 10.17
N TYR A 20 8.55 22.24 10.88
CA TYR A 20 8.87 22.32 12.30
C TYR A 20 8.06 21.32 13.13
N ARG A 21 6.76 21.14 12.84
CA ARG A 21 5.92 20.11 13.47
C ARG A 21 6.32 18.69 13.06
N ALA A 22 6.74 18.47 11.82
CA ALA A 22 7.17 17.17 11.33
C ALA A 22 8.48 16.70 11.98
N VAL A 23 9.37 17.63 12.33
CA VAL A 23 10.65 17.33 13.00
C VAL A 23 10.46 17.13 14.51
N GLN A 24 9.36 17.61 15.12
CA GLN A 24 9.07 17.30 16.52
C GLN A 24 8.81 15.79 16.71
N PRO A 25 9.45 15.15 17.71
CA PRO A 25 10.02 15.73 18.93
C PRO A 25 11.56 15.80 18.97
N ASP A 26 12.25 15.85 17.83
CA ASP A 26 13.71 15.90 17.80
C ASP A 26 14.25 17.11 18.61
N PRO A 27 15.21 16.93 19.53
CA PRO A 27 15.83 18.03 20.28
C PRO A 27 16.44 19.13 19.40
N ALA A 28 16.85 18.81 18.17
CA ALA A 28 17.35 19.78 17.20
C ALA A 28 16.33 20.88 16.88
N VAL A 29 15.03 20.61 17.06
CA VAL A 29 13.94 21.58 16.86
C VAL A 29 14.04 22.78 17.81
N ILE A 30 14.65 22.61 18.99
CA ILE A 30 14.80 23.68 20.00
C ILE A 30 15.58 24.87 19.42
N GLU A 31 16.59 24.61 18.58
CA GLU A 31 17.39 25.66 17.93
C GLU A 31 16.54 26.55 17.00
N PHE A 32 15.53 25.97 16.36
CA PHE A 32 14.69 26.65 15.39
C PHE A 32 13.47 27.33 16.02
N ALA A 33 13.13 26.98 17.27
CA ALA A 33 11.94 27.47 17.97
C ALA A 33 11.81 29.01 17.97
N PRO A 34 12.87 29.81 18.25
CA PRO A 34 12.76 31.27 18.24
C PRO A 34 12.42 31.83 16.86
N ARG A 35 12.99 31.26 15.79
CA ARG A 35 12.76 31.70 14.40
C ARG A 35 11.36 31.36 13.92
N VAL A 36 10.87 30.16 14.26
CA VAL A 36 9.50 29.75 13.92
C VAL A 36 8.47 30.59 14.67
N TYR A 37 8.70 30.89 15.95
CA TYR A 37 7.81 31.75 16.73
C TYR A 37 7.75 33.18 16.18
N LEU A 38 8.89 33.75 15.78
CA LEU A 38 8.94 35.07 15.14
C LEU A 38 8.13 35.10 13.84
N LEU A 39 8.34 34.11 12.96
CA LEU A 39 7.61 34.01 11.70
C LEU A 39 6.10 33.85 11.91
N ALA A 40 5.69 33.03 12.88
CA ALA A 40 4.29 32.87 13.25
C ALA A 40 3.67 34.19 13.74
N THR A 41 4.37 34.90 14.63
CA THR A 41 3.92 36.21 15.16
C THR A 41 3.74 37.24 14.03
N LEU A 42 4.67 37.28 13.08
CA LEU A 42 4.58 38.15 11.91
C LEU A 42 3.41 37.77 11.00
N ALA A 43 3.20 36.48 10.75
CA ALA A 43 2.06 36.01 9.96
C ALA A 43 0.72 36.34 10.62
N ASP A 44 0.62 36.20 11.94
CA ASP A 44 -0.61 36.51 12.69
C ASP A 44 -0.87 38.03 12.70
N THR A 45 0.17 38.86 12.86
CA THR A 45 0.07 40.32 12.73
C THR A 45 -0.38 40.75 11.34
N ILE A 46 0.14 40.10 10.28
CA ILE A 46 -0.26 40.37 8.90
C ILE A 46 -1.74 40.04 8.71
N ARG A 47 -2.20 38.85 9.13
CA ARG A 47 -3.61 38.43 9.03
C ARG A 47 -4.54 39.38 9.77
N GLU A 48 -4.15 39.84 10.96
CA GLU A 48 -4.92 40.81 11.74
C GLU A 48 -5.06 42.15 11.00
N LYS A 49 -3.99 42.63 10.36
CA LYS A 49 -3.99 43.91 9.64
C LYS A 49 -4.63 43.85 8.25
N THR A 50 -4.67 42.69 7.60
CA THR A 50 -5.20 42.54 6.23
C THR A 50 -6.58 41.89 6.16
N GLY A 51 -7.07 41.28 7.26
CA GLY A 51 -8.37 40.60 7.29
C GLY A 51 -8.39 39.27 6.52
N GLU A 52 -7.24 38.77 6.06
CA GLU A 52 -7.14 37.53 5.29
C GLU A 52 -7.28 36.30 6.21
N THR A 53 -8.39 35.57 6.04
CA THR A 53 -8.68 34.30 6.72
C THR A 53 -8.51 33.08 5.81
N GLU A 54 -8.37 33.28 4.50
CA GLU A 54 -8.14 32.20 3.54
C GLU A 54 -6.73 31.62 3.70
N GLN A 55 -6.64 30.31 3.87
CA GLN A 55 -5.37 29.62 3.95
C GLN A 55 -4.77 29.50 2.54
N PRO A 56 -3.58 30.07 2.27
CA PRO A 56 -2.98 29.97 0.94
C PRO A 56 -2.70 28.51 0.58
N ASP A 57 -2.94 28.17 -0.69
CA ASP A 57 -2.67 26.85 -1.23
C ASP A 57 -1.17 26.57 -1.25
N ILE A 58 -0.78 25.51 -0.55
CA ILE A 58 0.62 25.05 -0.45
C ILE A 58 0.85 23.76 -1.23
N SER A 59 -0.14 23.25 -1.97
CA SER A 59 -0.02 22.03 -2.80
C SER A 59 1.22 22.05 -3.71
N PRO A 60 1.56 23.16 -4.41
CA PRO A 60 2.75 23.22 -5.27
C PRO A 60 4.06 23.08 -4.49
N ILE A 61 4.07 23.56 -3.24
CA ILE A 61 5.24 23.49 -2.36
C ILE A 61 5.36 22.09 -1.76
N MET A 62 4.24 21.47 -1.38
CA MET A 62 4.19 20.11 -0.85
C MET A 62 4.61 19.08 -1.90
N GLU A 63 4.25 19.28 -3.17
CA GLU A 63 4.71 18.45 -4.28
C GLU A 63 6.23 18.50 -4.42
N ARG A 64 6.81 19.71 -4.33
CA ARG A 64 8.26 19.92 -4.40
C ARG A 64 9.02 19.35 -3.19
N VAL A 65 8.44 19.41 -1.99
CA VAL A 65 8.98 18.74 -0.79
C VAL A 65 8.91 17.23 -0.95
N ARG A 66 7.82 16.71 -1.53
CA ARG A 66 7.66 15.29 -1.81
C ARG A 66 8.68 14.83 -2.84
N THR A 67 8.92 15.59 -3.91
CA THR A 67 10.01 15.32 -4.86
C THR A 67 11.37 15.28 -4.17
N LEU A 68 11.67 16.25 -3.29
CA LEU A 68 12.93 16.25 -2.53
C LEU A 68 13.03 15.06 -1.57
N LEU A 69 11.93 14.66 -0.92
CA LEU A 69 11.89 13.47 -0.07
C LEU A 69 12.06 12.19 -0.88
N ASP A 70 11.40 12.10 -2.03
CA ASP A 70 11.50 10.95 -2.94
C ASP A 70 12.91 10.84 -3.52
N GLU A 71 13.57 11.97 -3.85
CA GLU A 71 14.98 12.04 -4.24
C GLU A 71 15.92 11.64 -3.08
N SER A 72 15.59 12.01 -1.84
CA SER A 72 16.34 11.62 -0.63
C SER A 72 16.20 10.13 -0.30
N ILE A 73 15.13 9.48 -0.75
CA ILE A 73 14.86 8.05 -0.57
C ILE A 73 15.48 7.22 -1.72
N ALA A 74 15.69 7.83 -2.90
CA ALA A 74 16.19 7.15 -4.10
C ALA A 74 17.73 7.15 -4.24
N ALA A 75 18.46 8.06 -3.58
CA ALA A 75 19.89 8.22 -3.82
C ALA A 75 20.80 7.29 -2.99
N GLU A 76 20.43 6.94 -1.77
CA GLU A 76 21.02 5.83 -1.01
C GLU A 76 19.90 5.28 -0.14
N GLY A 77 19.61 3.97 -0.26
CA GLY A 77 18.70 3.33 0.67
C GLY A 77 19.11 3.72 2.08
N PHE A 78 18.18 4.22 2.89
CA PHE A 78 18.37 4.50 4.30
C PHE A 78 18.85 3.21 4.98
N THR A 79 20.16 2.97 4.92
CA THR A 79 20.87 2.10 5.82
C THR A 79 20.87 2.93 7.08
N ILE A 80 19.99 2.58 8.02
CA ILE A 80 20.08 3.05 9.39
C ILE A 80 21.54 2.80 9.78
N GLN A 81 22.35 3.86 9.83
CA GLN A 81 23.71 3.74 10.31
C GLN A 81 23.60 3.17 11.72
N GLU A 82 24.21 2.00 11.94
CA GLU A 82 24.41 1.41 13.27
C GLU A 82 25.32 2.35 14.08
N GLY A 83 24.76 3.46 14.53
CA GLY A 83 25.33 4.34 15.53
C GLY A 83 25.06 3.76 16.91
N THR A 84 26.04 3.00 17.41
CA THR A 84 26.35 2.80 18.83
C THR A 84 25.18 2.59 19.82
N LYS A 85 24.97 1.32 20.18
CA LYS A 85 24.39 0.86 21.47
C LYS A 85 23.12 1.59 21.95
N GLY A 86 21.97 1.24 21.38
CA GLY A 86 20.66 1.55 21.97
C GLY A 86 19.49 1.39 21.00
N ALA A 87 18.79 0.26 21.09
CA ALA A 87 17.51 -0.04 20.42
C ALA A 87 17.49 0.03 18.87
N ARG A 88 17.74 -1.13 18.23
CA ARG A 88 17.20 -1.42 16.90
C ARG A 88 15.68 -1.26 16.96
N HIS A 89 15.14 -0.17 16.43
CA HIS A 89 13.71 -0.07 16.19
C HIS A 89 13.39 -0.96 14.99
N GLY A 90 13.16 -2.24 15.29
CA GLY A 90 13.01 -3.32 14.32
C GLY A 90 11.87 -3.09 13.35
N VAL A 91 12.06 -3.57 12.12
CA VAL A 91 11.00 -3.75 11.13
C VAL A 91 9.81 -4.43 11.81
N ILE A 92 8.65 -3.79 11.74
CA ILE A 92 7.43 -4.30 12.36
C ILE A 92 6.92 -5.49 11.53
N ASP A 93 6.96 -6.70 12.09
CA ASP A 93 6.35 -7.89 11.51
C ASP A 93 4.88 -7.96 11.90
N LEU A 94 3.99 -7.45 11.02
CA LEU A 94 2.54 -7.38 11.21
C LEU A 94 1.90 -8.73 11.55
N THR A 95 2.48 -9.84 11.11
CA THR A 95 1.92 -11.19 11.28
C THR A 95 2.00 -11.69 12.72
N LYS A 96 2.88 -11.10 13.54
CA LYS A 96 3.13 -11.48 14.95
C LYS A 96 2.72 -10.40 15.94
N ILE A 97 1.95 -9.40 15.51
CA ILE A 97 1.56 -8.27 16.36
C ILE A 97 0.39 -8.62 17.25
N ASP A 98 0.57 -8.34 18.54
CA ASP A 98 -0.53 -8.15 19.47
C ASP A 98 -1.12 -6.74 19.27
N PHE A 99 -2.21 -6.66 18.51
CA PHE A 99 -2.84 -5.38 18.15
C PHE A 99 -3.42 -4.64 19.36
N GLU A 100 -3.78 -5.35 20.44
CA GLU A 100 -4.27 -4.73 21.67
C GLU A 100 -3.13 -4.05 22.44
N LYS A 101 -1.98 -4.73 22.53
CA LYS A 101 -0.76 -4.13 23.09
C LYS A 101 -0.27 -2.97 22.22
N LEU A 102 -0.33 -3.10 20.89
CA LEU A 102 0.06 -2.02 19.99
C LEU A 102 -0.82 -0.78 20.21
N ALA A 103 -2.14 -0.96 20.28
CA ALA A 103 -3.08 0.14 20.54
C ALA A 103 -2.88 0.78 21.92
N SER A 104 -2.62 -0.02 22.95
CA SER A 104 -2.34 0.47 24.30
C SER A 104 -1.04 1.29 24.35
N LYS A 105 0.03 0.80 23.71
CA LYS A 105 1.29 1.54 23.58
C LYS A 105 1.11 2.84 22.82
N PHE A 106 0.33 2.83 21.74
CA PHE A 106 0.06 4.02 20.95
C PHE A 106 -0.67 5.10 21.76
N LYS A 107 -1.68 4.73 22.56
CA LYS A 107 -2.40 5.67 23.45
C LYS A 107 -1.48 6.35 24.46
N GLN A 108 -0.47 5.64 24.96
CA GLN A 108 0.50 6.14 25.95
C GLN A 108 1.75 6.76 25.32
N SER A 109 1.88 6.69 23.98
CA SER A 109 3.09 7.12 23.28
C SER A 109 3.22 8.63 23.26
N ARG A 110 4.42 9.11 23.59
CA ARG A 110 4.82 10.52 23.39
C ARG A 110 5.18 10.83 21.94
N GLN A 111 5.33 9.80 21.09
CA GLN A 111 5.81 9.89 19.71
C GLN A 111 4.82 9.30 18.70
N LYS A 112 3.53 9.61 18.83
CA LYS A 112 2.45 9.05 17.99
C LYS A 112 2.70 9.18 16.48
N ASN A 113 3.26 10.30 16.01
CA ASN A 113 3.59 10.49 14.60
C ASN A 113 4.59 9.43 14.10
N LEU A 114 5.66 9.20 14.86
CA LEU A 114 6.69 8.21 14.52
C LEU A 114 6.12 6.78 14.51
N ASP A 115 5.27 6.46 15.49
CA ASP A 115 4.63 5.15 15.58
C ASP A 115 3.72 4.88 14.37
N ILE A 116 2.98 5.90 13.90
CA ILE A 116 2.17 5.81 12.69
C ILE A 116 3.03 5.64 11.44
N GLU A 117 4.10 6.42 11.28
CA GLU A 117 4.96 6.27 10.09
C GLU A 117 5.57 4.87 10.01
N ARG A 118 6.00 4.31 11.14
CA ARG A 118 6.46 2.91 11.20
C ARG A 118 5.37 1.92 10.79
N LEU A 119 4.14 2.13 11.26
CA LEU A 119 2.99 1.30 10.89
C LEU A 119 2.67 1.41 9.40
N LYS A 120 2.69 2.62 8.83
CA LYS A 120 2.49 2.86 7.39
C LYS A 120 3.53 2.14 6.54
N VAL A 121 4.80 2.22 6.91
CA VAL A 121 5.90 1.52 6.20
C VAL A 121 5.70 0.01 6.25
N ALA A 122 5.34 -0.54 7.42
CA ALA A 122 5.08 -1.96 7.58
C ALA A 122 3.91 -2.45 6.71
N ILE A 123 2.80 -1.71 6.71
CA ILE A 123 1.61 -2.01 5.90
C ILE A 123 1.94 -1.94 4.40
N ARG A 124 2.64 -0.88 3.97
CA ARG A 124 3.06 -0.73 2.56
C ARG A 124 3.91 -1.90 2.10
N GLY A 125 4.93 -2.29 2.88
CA GLY A 125 5.78 -3.42 2.53
C GLY A 125 5.01 -4.75 2.47
N MET A 126 4.00 -4.95 3.34
CA MET A 126 3.12 -6.12 3.28
C MET A 126 2.25 -6.11 2.02
N LEU A 127 1.62 -4.97 1.71
CA LEU A 127 0.79 -4.78 0.52
C LEU A 127 1.56 -5.02 -0.77
N GLU A 128 2.75 -4.44 -0.90
CA GLU A 128 3.62 -4.62 -2.08
C GLU A 128 3.89 -6.11 -2.34
N ARG A 129 4.23 -6.88 -1.31
CA ARG A 129 4.42 -8.34 -1.43
C ARG A 129 3.13 -9.05 -1.81
N MET A 130 2.01 -8.73 -1.16
CA MET A 130 0.72 -9.36 -1.40
C MET A 130 0.20 -9.11 -2.81
N VAL A 131 0.29 -7.88 -3.30
CA VAL A 131 -0.15 -7.47 -4.65
C VAL A 131 0.77 -8.03 -5.72
N ARG A 132 2.09 -8.07 -5.46
CA ARG A 132 3.05 -8.69 -6.39
C ARG A 132 2.76 -10.18 -6.60
N LEU A 133 2.40 -10.90 -5.54
CA LEU A 133 2.02 -12.31 -5.62
C LEU A 133 0.62 -12.51 -6.21
N ASN A 134 -0.32 -11.61 -5.92
CA ASN A 134 -1.68 -11.68 -6.39
C ASN A 134 -2.28 -10.29 -6.63
N ARG A 135 -2.38 -9.92 -7.92
CA ARG A 135 -2.90 -8.61 -8.36
C ARG A 135 -4.35 -8.37 -7.97
N THR A 136 -5.14 -9.39 -7.68
CA THR A 136 -6.54 -9.20 -7.26
C THR A 136 -6.68 -8.61 -5.86
N ARG A 137 -5.55 -8.36 -5.16
CA ARG A 137 -5.48 -7.73 -3.83
C ARG A 137 -5.20 -6.22 -3.90
N ALA A 138 -5.23 -5.63 -5.09
CA ALA A 138 -5.00 -4.20 -5.29
C ALA A 138 -6.04 -3.31 -4.59
N ASP A 139 -7.21 -3.85 -4.25
CA ASP A 139 -8.24 -3.17 -3.46
C ASP A 139 -7.76 -2.79 -2.05
N PHE A 140 -6.94 -3.64 -1.42
CA PHE A 140 -6.33 -3.30 -0.13
C PHE A 140 -5.33 -2.15 -0.25
N GLN A 141 -4.56 -2.11 -1.34
CA GLN A 141 -3.65 -1.00 -1.64
C GLN A 141 -4.41 0.31 -1.83
N GLN A 142 -5.50 0.28 -2.58
CA GLN A 142 -6.36 1.44 -2.78
C GLN A 142 -6.95 1.95 -1.46
N ARG A 143 -7.48 1.05 -0.62
CA ARG A 143 -7.99 1.43 0.72
C ARG A 143 -6.92 2.06 1.59
N PHE A 144 -5.69 1.52 1.57
CA PHE A 144 -4.57 2.13 2.28
C PHE A 144 -4.30 3.55 1.80
N GLU A 145 -4.21 3.76 0.48
CA GLU A 145 -3.97 5.08 -0.11
C GLU A 145 -5.08 6.08 0.22
N GLU A 146 -6.34 5.66 0.21
CA GLU A 146 -7.50 6.47 0.60
C GLU A 146 -7.42 6.91 2.08
N LEU A 147 -7.00 6.01 2.98
CA LEU A 147 -6.79 6.34 4.39
C LEU A 147 -5.71 7.41 4.56
N ILE A 148 -4.59 7.27 3.85
CA ILE A 148 -3.48 8.24 3.87
C ILE A 148 -3.94 9.58 3.30
N ALA A 149 -4.63 9.58 2.15
CA ALA A 149 -5.12 10.79 1.50
C ALA A 149 -6.10 11.56 2.40
N SER A 150 -7.02 10.86 3.04
CA SER A 150 -8.01 11.48 3.94
C SER A 150 -7.38 12.10 5.19
N TYR A 151 -6.33 11.47 5.74
CA TYR A 151 -5.56 12.05 6.84
C TYR A 151 -4.81 13.30 6.39
N ASN A 152 -4.13 13.24 5.23
CA ASN A 152 -3.39 14.39 4.68
C ASN A 152 -4.31 15.58 4.34
N ALA A 153 -5.55 15.31 3.93
CA ALA A 153 -6.58 16.31 3.71
C ALA A 153 -7.16 16.90 5.01
N GLY A 154 -6.74 16.42 6.19
CA GLY A 154 -7.24 16.85 7.49
C GLY A 154 -8.65 16.34 7.82
N SER A 155 -9.20 15.42 7.00
CA SER A 155 -10.53 14.83 7.22
C SER A 155 -10.53 13.72 8.28
N ARG A 156 -9.35 13.32 8.77
CA ARG A 156 -9.17 12.37 9.87
C ARG A 156 -8.10 12.84 10.82
N ASN A 157 -8.31 12.60 12.11
CA ASN A 157 -7.27 12.86 13.11
C ASN A 157 -6.29 11.67 13.22
N ILE A 158 -5.23 11.87 14.01
CA ILE A 158 -4.14 10.89 14.15
C ILE A 158 -4.59 9.59 14.83
N ASP A 159 -5.50 9.67 15.79
CA ASP A 159 -6.01 8.50 16.52
C ASP A 159 -6.97 7.68 15.64
N GLU A 160 -7.83 8.36 14.86
CA GLU A 160 -8.69 7.73 13.85
C GLU A 160 -7.88 7.03 12.75
N LEU A 161 -6.83 7.68 12.24
CA LEU A 161 -5.94 7.06 11.25
C LEU A 161 -5.30 5.79 11.82
N PHE A 162 -4.80 5.85 13.06
CA PHE A 162 -4.19 4.68 13.70
C PHE A 162 -5.19 3.52 13.83
N GLU A 163 -6.42 3.79 14.28
CA GLU A 163 -7.45 2.76 14.41
C GLU A 163 -7.78 2.10 13.06
N GLU A 164 -7.92 2.88 11.99
CA GLU A 164 -8.18 2.36 10.64
C GLU A 164 -6.98 1.59 10.08
N LEU A 165 -5.75 2.04 10.30
CA LEU A 165 -4.54 1.29 9.91
C LEU A 165 -4.43 -0.05 10.66
N VAL A 166 -4.83 -0.09 11.93
CA VAL A 166 -4.90 -1.34 12.70
C VAL A 166 -5.99 -2.27 12.16
N LYS A 167 -7.18 -1.75 11.83
CA LYS A 167 -8.25 -2.55 11.19
C LYS A 167 -7.77 -3.14 9.86
N LEU A 168 -7.18 -2.31 9.01
CA LEU A 168 -6.61 -2.74 7.73
C LEU A 168 -5.55 -3.83 7.94
N SER A 169 -4.64 -3.65 8.90
CA SER A 169 -3.60 -4.65 9.22
C SER A 169 -4.20 -6.00 9.62
N LYS A 170 -5.28 -6.01 10.41
CA LYS A 170 -6.00 -7.23 10.78
C LYS A 170 -6.61 -7.91 9.55
N ASP A 171 -7.19 -7.14 8.64
CA ASP A 171 -7.78 -7.69 7.42
C ASP A 171 -6.72 -8.23 6.46
N LEU A 172 -5.57 -7.57 6.33
CA LEU A 172 -4.41 -8.08 5.60
C LEU A 172 -3.90 -9.41 6.18
N THR A 173 -3.84 -9.52 7.51
CA THR A 173 -3.44 -10.77 8.19
C THR A 173 -4.43 -11.91 7.92
N LYS A 174 -5.74 -11.62 7.91
CA LYS A 174 -6.78 -12.61 7.55
C LYS A 174 -6.65 -13.04 6.08
N GLU A 175 -6.38 -12.09 5.19
CA GLU A 175 -6.21 -12.36 3.77
C GLU A 175 -4.95 -13.18 3.49
N GLU A 176 -3.84 -12.87 4.16
CA GLU A 176 -2.60 -13.64 4.05
C GLU A 176 -2.79 -15.10 4.47
N THR A 177 -3.55 -15.34 5.55
CA THR A 177 -3.86 -16.69 6.06
C THR A 177 -5.05 -17.37 5.36
N ARG A 178 -5.69 -16.71 4.40
CA ARG A 178 -6.91 -17.22 3.74
C ARG A 178 -6.66 -18.53 2.99
N HIS A 179 -5.46 -18.72 2.46
CA HIS A 179 -5.08 -19.95 1.74
C HIS A 179 -5.27 -21.21 2.61
N VAL A 180 -4.98 -21.12 3.91
CA VAL A 180 -5.20 -22.21 4.88
C VAL A 180 -6.70 -22.52 5.02
N ARG A 181 -7.54 -21.49 5.16
CA ARG A 181 -8.99 -21.65 5.31
C ARG A 181 -9.63 -22.22 4.04
N GLU A 182 -9.09 -21.87 2.89
CA GLU A 182 -9.54 -22.37 1.60
C GLU A 182 -8.99 -23.76 1.25
N ASN A 183 -8.08 -24.29 2.07
CA ASN A 183 -7.33 -25.50 1.82
C ASN A 183 -6.62 -25.48 0.45
N LEU A 184 -5.91 -24.38 0.19
CA LEU A 184 -5.17 -24.11 -1.04
C LEU A 184 -3.74 -23.66 -0.70
N HIS A 185 -2.79 -23.97 -1.57
CA HIS A 185 -1.49 -23.31 -1.53
C HIS A 185 -1.60 -21.84 -1.99
N PRO A 186 -0.66 -20.96 -1.60
CA PRO A 186 -0.70 -19.55 -1.99
C PRO A 186 -0.80 -19.30 -3.50
N GLU A 187 -0.09 -20.08 -4.32
CA GLU A 187 -0.17 -19.97 -5.79
C GLU A 187 -1.53 -20.45 -6.35
N GLU A 188 -2.09 -21.52 -5.79
CA GLU A 188 -3.42 -22.03 -6.16
C GLU A 188 -4.51 -21.02 -5.77
N LEU A 189 -4.35 -20.37 -4.61
CA LEU A 189 -5.24 -19.31 -4.17
C LEU A 189 -5.24 -18.12 -5.13
N THR A 190 -4.08 -17.76 -5.69
CA THR A 190 -4.00 -16.70 -6.71
C THR A 190 -4.77 -17.06 -7.97
N ILE A 191 -4.61 -18.29 -8.47
CA ILE A 191 -5.40 -18.77 -9.63
C ILE A 191 -6.89 -18.75 -9.31
N PHE A 192 -7.26 -19.27 -8.13
CA PHE A 192 -8.64 -19.26 -7.66
C PHE A 192 -9.22 -17.84 -7.57
N ASP A 193 -8.46 -16.87 -7.07
CA ASP A 193 -8.86 -15.47 -7.02
C ASP A 193 -9.05 -14.87 -8.40
N ILE A 194 -8.13 -15.13 -9.34
CA ILE A 194 -8.26 -14.64 -10.71
C ILE A 194 -9.55 -15.19 -11.32
N LEU A 195 -9.89 -16.45 -11.06
CA LEU A 195 -11.12 -17.08 -11.54
C LEU A 195 -12.38 -16.56 -10.84
N THR A 196 -12.26 -16.05 -9.61
CA THR A 196 -13.39 -15.62 -8.79
C THR A 196 -13.52 -14.11 -8.58
N ARG A 197 -12.63 -13.29 -9.16
CA ARG A 197 -12.66 -11.83 -9.01
C ARG A 197 -12.53 -11.13 -10.36
N PRO A 198 -13.63 -10.56 -10.93
CA PRO A 198 -15.03 -10.79 -10.56
C PRO A 198 -15.51 -12.21 -10.92
N ALA A 199 -16.41 -12.83 -10.16
CA ALA A 199 -17.02 -14.13 -10.47
C ALA A 199 -18.50 -13.99 -10.82
N PRO A 200 -19.10 -15.01 -11.47
CA PRO A 200 -20.55 -15.16 -11.44
C PRO A 200 -20.99 -15.60 -10.03
N GLU A 201 -22.29 -15.62 -9.75
CA GLU A 201 -22.80 -16.25 -8.54
C GLU A 201 -22.47 -17.75 -8.58
N LEU A 202 -21.76 -18.25 -7.55
CA LEU A 202 -21.34 -19.65 -7.45
C LEU A 202 -21.89 -20.26 -6.18
N SER A 203 -22.45 -21.47 -6.29
CA SER A 203 -22.75 -22.31 -5.13
C SER A 203 -21.45 -22.84 -4.49
N ASP A 204 -21.54 -23.35 -3.26
CA ASP A 204 -20.39 -23.96 -2.57
C ASP A 204 -19.76 -25.11 -3.37
N LYS A 205 -20.59 -25.91 -4.05
CA LYS A 205 -20.14 -27.01 -4.91
C LYS A 205 -19.35 -26.50 -6.11
N GLU A 206 -19.90 -25.51 -6.82
CA GLU A 206 -19.24 -24.89 -7.97
C GLU A 206 -17.94 -24.18 -7.55
N ARG A 207 -17.91 -23.61 -6.35
CA ARG A 207 -16.71 -23.02 -5.78
C ARG A 207 -15.62 -24.07 -5.54
N ASP A 208 -15.97 -25.25 -5.04
CA ASP A 208 -15.03 -26.37 -4.88
C ASP A 208 -14.55 -26.93 -6.22
N GLU A 209 -15.38 -26.91 -7.27
CA GLU A 209 -14.95 -27.23 -8.64
C GLU A 209 -13.89 -26.24 -9.14
N VAL A 210 -14.10 -24.93 -8.94
CA VAL A 210 -13.10 -23.89 -9.31
C VAL A 210 -11.80 -24.08 -8.53
N LYS A 211 -11.85 -24.49 -7.25
CA LYS A 211 -10.64 -24.84 -6.48
C LYS A 211 -9.90 -26.02 -7.10
N LYS A 212 -10.62 -27.07 -7.50
CA LYS A 212 -10.02 -28.24 -8.16
C LYS A 212 -9.33 -27.84 -9.47
N VAL A 213 -9.99 -27.02 -10.30
CA VAL A 213 -9.40 -26.44 -11.52
C VAL A 213 -8.13 -25.67 -11.21
N ALA A 214 -8.12 -24.85 -10.15
CA ALA A 214 -6.94 -24.08 -9.77
C ALA A 214 -5.72 -24.97 -9.47
N ARG A 215 -5.91 -26.08 -8.75
CA ARG A 215 -4.84 -27.05 -8.46
C ARG A 215 -4.34 -27.76 -9.72
N GLU A 216 -5.26 -28.27 -10.53
CA GLU A 216 -4.93 -29.02 -11.76
C GLU A 216 -4.25 -28.13 -12.79
N LEU A 217 -4.72 -26.90 -12.95
CA LEU A 217 -4.12 -25.91 -13.84
C LEU A 217 -2.69 -25.58 -13.41
N LEU A 218 -2.46 -25.33 -12.11
CA LEU A 218 -1.13 -25.03 -11.61
C LEU A 218 -0.13 -26.15 -11.92
N LEU A 219 -0.54 -27.40 -11.68
CA LEU A 219 0.29 -28.58 -11.97
C LEU A 219 0.60 -28.73 -13.47
N LYS A 220 -0.39 -28.47 -14.35
CA LYS A 220 -0.19 -28.51 -15.80
C LYS A 220 0.75 -27.40 -16.27
N VAL A 221 0.47 -26.16 -15.86
CA VAL A 221 1.25 -24.99 -16.27
C VAL A 221 2.70 -25.14 -15.81
N LYS A 222 2.98 -25.54 -14.56
CA LYS A 222 4.35 -25.71 -14.05
C LYS A 222 5.21 -26.64 -14.92
N LYS A 223 4.62 -27.65 -15.56
CA LYS A 223 5.35 -28.54 -16.49
C LYS A 223 5.70 -27.89 -17.82
N LEU A 224 4.98 -26.85 -18.22
CA LEU A 224 5.16 -26.12 -19.47
C LEU A 224 6.09 -24.91 -19.32
N LEU A 225 6.33 -24.43 -18.10
CA LEU A 225 7.21 -23.29 -17.81
C LEU A 225 8.71 -23.67 -17.87
N ASN A 226 9.18 -24.20 -19.00
CA ASN A 226 10.61 -24.43 -19.27
C ASN A 226 11.35 -23.11 -19.60
N LEU A 227 12.69 -23.10 -19.66
CA LEU A 227 13.50 -21.86 -19.76
C LEU A 227 13.06 -20.90 -20.91
N ASP A 228 12.55 -21.43 -22.02
CA ASP A 228 12.26 -20.67 -23.24
C ASP A 228 10.77 -20.50 -23.57
N TRP A 229 9.87 -20.92 -22.68
CA TRP A 229 8.42 -20.94 -22.97
C TRP A 229 7.88 -19.55 -23.36
N ARG A 230 8.46 -18.48 -22.81
CA ARG A 230 8.09 -17.08 -23.11
C ARG A 230 8.62 -16.56 -24.42
N GLN A 231 9.81 -17.04 -24.81
CA GLN A 231 10.54 -16.52 -25.96
C GLN A 231 9.94 -17.04 -27.27
N THR A 232 9.44 -18.28 -27.26
CA THR A 232 8.87 -18.90 -28.46
C THR A 232 7.36 -18.63 -28.59
N ALA A 233 6.87 -18.50 -29.82
CA ALA A 233 5.43 -18.42 -30.07
C ALA A 233 4.73 -19.74 -29.68
N SER A 234 5.38 -20.89 -29.93
CA SER A 234 4.88 -22.21 -29.58
C SER A 234 4.75 -22.41 -28.06
N GLY A 235 5.77 -22.04 -27.28
CA GLY A 235 5.71 -22.13 -25.81
C GLY A 235 4.57 -21.31 -25.20
N ARG A 236 4.40 -20.06 -25.67
CA ARG A 236 3.27 -19.19 -25.26
C ARG A 236 1.92 -19.78 -25.65
N ALA A 237 1.81 -20.33 -26.87
CA ALA A 237 0.59 -20.99 -27.33
C ALA A 237 0.26 -22.23 -26.49
N ASN A 238 1.24 -23.07 -26.18
CA ASN A 238 1.05 -24.27 -25.35
C ASN A 238 0.54 -23.91 -23.95
N VAL A 239 1.08 -22.86 -23.32
CA VAL A 239 0.57 -22.39 -22.02
C VAL A 239 -0.87 -21.87 -22.14
N LYS A 240 -1.19 -21.10 -23.19
CA LYS A 240 -2.56 -20.60 -23.41
C LYS A 240 -3.56 -21.74 -23.63
N ILE A 241 -3.21 -22.73 -24.46
CA ILE A 241 -4.04 -23.91 -24.71
C ILE A 241 -4.26 -24.70 -23.42
N ALA A 242 -3.21 -24.92 -22.63
CA ALA A 242 -3.34 -25.63 -21.36
C ALA A 242 -4.27 -24.91 -20.36
N ILE A 243 -4.27 -23.57 -20.36
CA ILE A 243 -5.23 -22.78 -19.59
C ILE A 243 -6.65 -23.00 -20.14
N GLU A 244 -6.85 -22.83 -21.45
CA GLU A 244 -8.16 -23.01 -22.10
C GLU A 244 -8.75 -24.40 -21.83
N GLU A 245 -7.98 -25.46 -22.04
CA GLU A 245 -8.41 -26.84 -21.80
C GLU A 245 -8.75 -27.11 -20.32
N ALA A 246 -7.96 -26.59 -19.39
CA ALA A 246 -8.22 -26.77 -17.96
C ALA A 246 -9.48 -26.03 -17.51
N LEU A 247 -9.72 -24.82 -18.03
CA LEU A 247 -10.91 -24.06 -17.71
C LEU A 247 -12.16 -24.66 -18.37
N ASP A 248 -12.07 -25.07 -19.64
CA ASP A 248 -13.21 -25.62 -20.39
C ASP A 248 -13.70 -26.95 -19.79
N SER A 249 -12.77 -27.77 -19.31
CA SER A 249 -13.09 -29.07 -18.71
C SER A 249 -13.62 -29.01 -17.27
N GLY A 250 -13.37 -27.92 -16.53
CA GLY A 250 -13.63 -27.90 -15.10
C GLY A 250 -14.33 -26.67 -14.54
N LEU A 251 -14.50 -25.58 -15.30
CA LEU A 251 -15.30 -24.45 -14.83
C LEU A 251 -16.80 -24.77 -14.89
N PRO A 252 -17.58 -24.34 -13.88
CA PRO A 252 -19.03 -24.42 -13.90
C PRO A 252 -19.66 -23.68 -15.09
N ARG A 253 -20.89 -24.07 -15.46
CA ARG A 253 -21.68 -23.41 -16.52
C ARG A 253 -22.01 -21.94 -16.23
N ALA A 254 -21.82 -21.50 -14.99
CA ALA A 254 -21.98 -20.11 -14.57
C ALA A 254 -21.00 -19.15 -15.30
N TYR A 255 -19.88 -19.67 -15.82
CA TYR A 255 -18.93 -18.89 -16.62
C TYR A 255 -19.38 -18.81 -18.08
N ASP A 256 -19.96 -17.68 -18.46
CA ASP A 256 -20.32 -17.42 -19.86
C ASP A 256 -19.08 -17.23 -20.76
N LYS A 257 -19.30 -17.25 -22.09
CA LYS A 257 -18.20 -17.17 -23.06
C LYS A 257 -17.35 -15.89 -22.93
N PRO A 258 -17.93 -14.69 -22.75
CA PRO A 258 -17.14 -13.48 -22.48
C PRO A 258 -16.29 -13.58 -21.22
N MET A 259 -16.86 -14.05 -20.10
CA MET A 259 -16.14 -14.17 -18.83
C MET A 259 -15.04 -15.22 -18.92
N PHE A 260 -15.32 -16.37 -19.53
CA PHE A 260 -14.32 -17.41 -19.78
C PHE A 260 -13.09 -16.85 -20.50
N GLN A 261 -13.28 -16.12 -21.60
CA GLN A 261 -12.18 -15.53 -22.36
C GLN A 261 -11.42 -14.47 -21.55
N ALA A 262 -12.13 -13.69 -20.73
CA ALA A 262 -11.49 -12.74 -19.81
C ALA A 262 -10.64 -13.45 -18.75
N LYS A 263 -11.11 -14.58 -18.21
CA LYS A 263 -10.37 -15.41 -17.23
C LYS A 263 -9.14 -16.07 -17.82
N VAL A 264 -9.24 -16.64 -19.03
CA VAL A 264 -8.08 -17.17 -19.78
C VAL A 264 -7.01 -16.08 -19.94
N LYS A 265 -7.42 -14.89 -20.39
CA LYS A 265 -6.50 -13.76 -20.59
C LYS A 265 -5.83 -13.32 -19.28
N ALA A 266 -6.60 -13.20 -18.21
CA ALA A 266 -6.09 -12.78 -16.91
C ALA A 266 -5.09 -13.80 -16.32
N LEU A 267 -5.39 -15.10 -16.42
CA LEU A 267 -4.51 -16.17 -15.98
C LEU A 267 -3.22 -16.21 -16.79
N PHE A 268 -3.33 -16.12 -18.12
CA PHE A 268 -2.16 -16.09 -18.99
C PHE A 268 -1.25 -14.91 -18.65
N GLN A 269 -1.82 -13.71 -18.48
CA GLN A 269 -1.06 -12.52 -18.08
C GLN A 269 -0.36 -12.72 -16.74
N HIS A 270 -1.08 -13.27 -15.75
CA HIS A 270 -0.49 -13.56 -14.43
C HIS A 270 0.69 -14.52 -14.55
N ILE A 271 0.55 -15.65 -15.25
CA ILE A 271 1.63 -16.62 -15.43
C ILE A 271 2.82 -16.00 -16.20
N TYR A 272 2.53 -15.15 -17.18
CA TYR A 272 3.54 -14.43 -17.96
C TYR A 272 4.31 -13.40 -17.13
N GLU A 273 3.73 -12.83 -16.07
CA GLU A 273 4.43 -11.91 -15.17
C GLU A 273 5.16 -12.65 -14.05
N SER A 274 4.53 -13.66 -13.43
CA SER A 274 5.02 -14.36 -12.24
C SER A 274 6.33 -15.15 -12.45
N GLY A 275 6.47 -15.86 -13.58
CA GLY A 275 7.69 -16.59 -13.92
C GLY A 275 8.90 -15.72 -14.33
N SER A 276 8.88 -14.40 -14.07
CA SER A 276 10.05 -13.51 -14.23
C SER A 276 10.91 -13.45 -12.97
N ALA A 277 10.48 -14.11 -11.88
CA ALA A 277 11.06 -13.98 -10.56
C ALA A 277 11.59 -15.30 -9.98
N ALA A 278 11.99 -16.24 -10.85
CA ALA A 278 12.72 -17.45 -10.47
C ALA A 278 14.16 -17.36 -10.99
#